data_AF-A0A370IQF8-F1
#
_entry.id   AF-A0A370IQF8-F1
#
_cell.length_a   1.000
_cell.length_b   1.000
_cell.length_c   1.000
_cell.angle_alpha   90.00
_cell.angle_beta   90.00
_cell.angle_gamma   90.00
#
_symmetry.space_group_name_H-M   'P 1'
#
loop_
_entity.id
_entity.type
_entity.pdbx_description
1 polymer ?
#
loop_
_entity_poly.entity_id
_entity_poly.type
_entity_poly.pdbx_seq_one_letter_code
_entity_poly.pdbx_strand_id
1 'polypeptide(L)' 'MSYELDPLPYDYDALEPHISEQVLTWHHDTHHQGY' A
#
# COMPACT_ATOMS: atom_id res chain seq x y z
N MET A 1 -6.44 20.72 8.37
CA MET A 1 -6.04 20.03 7.14
C MET A 1 -6.42 18.58 7.34
N SER A 2 -7.19 17.97 6.43
CA SER A 2 -7.33 16.51 6.41
C SER A 2 -6.08 15.93 5.77
N TYR A 3 -5.52 14.90 6.39
CA TYR A 3 -4.55 14.03 5.72
C TYR A 3 -5.35 12.86 5.18
N GLU A 4 -5.08 12.49 3.94
CA GLU A 4 -5.76 11.40 3.23
C GLU A 4 -4.68 10.47 2.70
N LEU A 5 -5.03 9.18 2.63
CA LEU A 5 -4.14 8.16 2.08
C LEU A 5 -4.18 8.25 0.55
N ASP A 6 -3.05 8.60 -0.05
CA ASP A 6 -2.90 8.60 -1.50
C ASP A 6 -3.00 7.17 -2.05
N PRO A 7 -3.66 6.95 -3.20
CA PRO A 7 -3.64 5.65 -3.84
C PRO A 7 -2.23 5.30 -4.35
N LEU A 8 -1.94 4.00 -4.40
CA LEU A 8 -0.72 3.53 -5.04
C LEU A 8 -0.70 3.87 -6.54
N PRO A 9 0.46 4.23 -7.11
CA PRO A 9 0.59 4.52 -8.54
C PRO A 9 0.73 3.25 -9.40
N TYR A 10 0.56 2.07 -8.80
CA TYR A 10 0.67 0.76 -9.43
C TYR A 10 -0.22 -0.26 -8.71
N ASP A 11 -0.50 -1.38 -9.38
CA ASP A 11 -1.26 -2.49 -8.82
C ASP A 11 -0.51 -3.16 -7.65
N TYR A 12 -1.25 -3.82 -6.76
CA TYR A 12 -0.69 -4.41 -5.54
C TYR A 12 0.34 -5.53 -5.79
N ASP A 13 0.32 -6.18 -6.96
CA ASP A 13 1.25 -7.23 -7.36
C ASP A 13 2.42 -6.71 -8.21
N ALA A 14 2.47 -5.40 -8.53
CA ALA A 14 3.45 -4.82 -9.45
C ALA A 14 4.91 -4.94 -8.98
N LEU A 15 5.12 -5.28 -7.71
CA LEU A 15 6.45 -5.41 -7.10
C LEU A 15 6.88 -6.88 -6.91
N GLU A 16 6.08 -7.85 -7.36
CA GLU A 16 6.45 -9.26 -7.33
C GLU A 16 7.62 -9.58 -8.30
N PRO A 17 8.51 -10.55 -7.97
CA PRO A 17 8.53 -11.38 -6.76
C PRO A 17 9.32 -10.73 -5.60
N HIS A 18 9.69 -9.46 -5.71
CA HIS A 18 10.54 -8.79 -4.72
C HIS A 18 9.76 -8.37 -3.47
N ILE A 19 8.50 -7.99 -3.63
CA ILE A 19 7.53 -7.72 -2.56
C ILE A 19 6.24 -8.43 -2.94
N SER A 20 5.68 -9.23 -2.03
CA SER A 20 4.41 -9.92 -2.30
C SER A 20 3.23 -8.96 -2.24
N GLU A 21 2.19 -9.25 -3.02
CA GLU A 21 0.92 -8.53 -3.00
C GLU A 21 0.38 -8.37 -1.57
N GLN A 22 0.37 -9.46 -0.80
CA GLN A 22 -0.10 -9.48 0.59
C GLN A 22 0.62 -8.46 1.49
N VAL A 23 1.95 -8.34 1.36
CA VAL A 23 2.73 -7.40 2.19
C VAL A 23 2.40 -5.98 1.81
N LEU A 24 2.29 -5.67 0.51
CA LEU A 24 1.99 -4.33 0.05
C LEU A 24 0.58 -3.90 0.45
N THR A 25 -0.41 -4.77 0.31
CA THR A 25 -1.80 -4.52 0.75
C THR A 25 -1.87 -4.23 2.24
N TRP A 26 -1.25 -5.07 3.08
CA TRP A 26 -1.27 -4.85 4.53
C TRP A 26 -0.52 -3.58 4.93
N HIS A 27 0.61 -3.29 4.28
CA HIS A 27 1.37 -2.07 4.56
C HIS A 27 0.57 -0.81 4.21
N HIS A 28 -0.03 -0.76 3.02
CA HIS A 28 -0.78 0.41 2.57
C HIS A 28 -2.10 0.58 3.34
N ASP A 29 -2.95 -0.45 3.33
CA ASP A 29 -4.33 -0.36 3.81
C ASP A 29 -4.47 -0.46 5.33
N THR A 30 -3.42 -0.93 6.04
CA THR A 30 -3.41 -0.99 7.50
C THR A 30 -2.41 -0.03 8.12
N HIS A 31 -1.13 -0.11 7.76
CA HIS A 31 -0.10 0.70 8.43
C HIS A 31 -0.15 2.16 8.01
N HIS A 32 -0.11 2.43 6.70
CA HIS A 32 -0.11 3.81 6.21
C HIS A 32 -1.45 4.50 6.49
N GLN A 33 -2.57 3.80 6.30
CA GLN A 33 -3.90 4.28 6.66
C GLN A 33 -4.04 4.67 8.14
N GLY A 34 -3.24 4.07 9.03
CA GLY A 34 -3.27 4.32 10.47
C GLY A 34 -2.42 5.50 10.94
N TYR A 35 -1.54 6.04 10.09
CA TYR A 35 -0.76 7.26 10.38
C TYR A 35 -1.57 8.52 10.09
#